data_AF-A0A388Q6S7-F1
#
_entry.id   AF-A0A388Q6S7-F1
#
_cell.length_a   1.000
_cell.length_b   1.000
_cell.length_c   1.000
_cell.angle_alpha   90.00
_cell.angle_beta   90.00
_cell.angle_gamma   90.00
#
_symmetry.space_group_name_H-M   'P 1'
#
loop_
_entity.id
_entity.type
_entity.pdbx_description
1 polymer ?
#
loop_
_entity_poly.entity_id
_entity_poly.type
_entity_poly.pdbx_seq_one_letter_code
_entity_poly.pdbx_strand_id
1 'polypeptide(L)'
;MEGFVVSLPVYIKPYKHTFRMERIQKLNEMLASSPNDCFLLHALGLEYLKTDEPVKALHAFLNVLASDGNYVGTYYHLARTYEKLGQQEDAVKTYEKGILIAKQMNDIHARNELQMALDDLIDT
;
A
#
# COMPACT_ATOMS: atom_id res chain seq x y z
N MET A 1 18.80 -22.70 51.81
CA MET A 1 17.32 -22.71 51.80
C MET A 1 16.92 -21.73 50.73
N GLU A 2 16.43 -22.26 49.61
CA GLU A 2 16.45 -21.58 48.31
C GLU A 2 15.38 -20.50 48.17
N GLY A 3 15.77 -19.37 47.56
CA GLY A 3 14.89 -18.23 47.28
C GLY A 3 14.11 -18.46 46.00
N PHE A 4 12.79 -18.54 46.12
CA PHE A 4 11.87 -18.68 44.99
C PHE A 4 11.61 -17.29 44.39
N VAL A 5 12.22 -16.99 43.24
CA VAL A 5 11.91 -15.79 42.46
C VAL A 5 10.73 -16.13 41.56
N VAL A 6 9.54 -15.64 41.92
CA VAL A 6 8.35 -15.74 41.06
C VAL A 6 8.46 -14.69 39.96
N SER A 7 8.91 -15.11 38.78
CA SER A 7 8.88 -14.30 37.57
C SER A 7 7.45 -14.25 37.02
N LEU A 8 6.79 -13.08 37.13
CA LEU A 8 5.53 -12.83 36.46
C LEU A 8 5.76 -12.72 34.94
N PRO A 9 4.87 -13.26 34.09
CA PRO A 9 5.00 -13.15 32.65
C PRO A 9 4.84 -11.69 32.22
N VAL A 10 5.84 -11.16 31.50
CA VAL A 10 5.78 -9.85 30.87
C VAL A 10 4.71 -9.91 29.78
N TYR A 11 3.56 -9.30 30.02
CA TYR A 11 2.53 -9.12 29.00
C TYR A 11 3.00 -8.07 27.99
N ILE A 12 3.63 -8.53 26.91
CA ILE A 12 3.98 -7.69 25.77
C ILE A 12 2.71 -7.51 24.94
N LYS A 13 2.04 -6.37 25.11
CA LYS A 13 0.93 -5.96 24.23
C LYS A 13 1.43 -6.04 22.78
N PRO A 14 0.81 -6.82 21.87
CA PRO A 14 1.32 -6.94 20.50
C PRO A 14 1.31 -5.54 19.86
N TYR A 15 2.50 -4.95 19.73
CA TYR A 15 2.65 -3.62 19.15
C TYR A 15 2.26 -3.68 17.67
N LYS A 16 1.67 -2.60 17.15
CA LYS A 16 1.03 -2.47 15.82
C LYS A 16 1.66 -3.30 14.68
N HIS A 17 2.99 -3.47 14.67
CA HIS A 17 3.72 -4.34 13.76
C HIS A 17 3.19 -5.80 13.71
N THR A 18 2.95 -6.45 14.86
CA THR A 18 2.44 -7.83 14.92
C THR A 18 1.07 -7.96 14.27
N PHE A 19 0.19 -6.96 14.49
CA PHE A 19 -1.13 -6.92 13.87
C PHE A 19 -1.07 -6.71 12.35
N ARG A 20 -0.11 -5.91 11.85
CA ARG A 20 0.11 -5.73 10.40
C ARG A 20 0.57 -7.02 9.73
N MET A 21 1.44 -7.79 10.40
CA MET A 21 1.87 -9.10 9.90
C MET A 21 0.72 -10.12 9.85
N GLU A 22 -0.14 -10.17 10.88
CA GLU A 22 -1.37 -10.98 10.83
C GLU A 22 -2.29 -10.55 9.70
N ARG A 23 -2.43 -9.23 9.46
CA ARG A 23 -3.27 -8.71 8.38
C ARG A 23 -2.73 -9.12 7.00
N ILE A 24 -1.43 -9.02 6.78
CA ILE A 24 -0.77 -9.45 5.52
C ILE A 24 -1.00 -10.94 5.30
N GLN A 25 -0.78 -11.77 6.32
CA GLN A 25 -1.04 -13.20 6.23
C GLN A 25 -2.50 -13.48 5.83
N LYS A 26 -3.45 -12.81 6.48
CA LYS A 26 -4.87 -13.03 6.18
C LYS A 26 -5.25 -12.64 4.76
N LEU A 27 -4.71 -11.52 4.26
CA LEU A 27 -4.92 -11.09 2.88
C LEU A 27 -4.36 -12.10 1.88
N ASN A 28 -3.15 -12.64 2.14
CA ASN A 28 -2.56 -13.67 1.28
C ASN A 28 -3.40 -14.97 1.26
N GLU A 29 -3.96 -15.40 2.39
CA GLU A 29 -4.89 -16.55 2.43
C GLU A 29 -6.13 -16.32 1.55
N MET A 30 -6.71 -15.13 1.59
CA MET A 30 -7.88 -14.79 0.77
C MET A 30 -7.52 -14.71 -0.72
N LEU A 31 -6.35 -14.15 -1.04
CA LEU A 31 -5.83 -14.07 -2.41
C LEU A 31 -5.49 -15.45 -2.99
N ALA A 32 -5.17 -16.45 -2.16
CA ALA A 32 -4.99 -17.81 -2.65
C ALA A 32 -6.26 -18.37 -3.31
N SER A 33 -7.44 -17.97 -2.84
CA SER A 33 -8.73 -18.30 -3.47
C SER A 33 -9.17 -17.30 -4.56
N SER A 34 -8.72 -16.05 -4.48
CA SER A 34 -9.11 -14.97 -5.39
C SER A 34 -7.90 -14.13 -5.82
N PRO A 35 -7.02 -14.63 -6.70
CA PRO A 35 -5.68 -14.03 -6.92
C PRO A 35 -5.68 -12.63 -7.51
N ASN A 36 -6.74 -12.27 -8.23
CA ASN A 36 -6.86 -10.99 -8.95
C ASN A 36 -7.91 -10.06 -8.31
N ASP A 37 -8.30 -10.32 -7.06
CA ASP A 37 -9.20 -9.44 -6.34
C ASP A 37 -8.51 -8.09 -6.08
N CYS A 38 -8.95 -7.07 -6.81
CA CYS A 38 -8.35 -5.73 -6.80
C CYS A 38 -8.40 -5.11 -5.40
N PHE A 39 -9.48 -5.34 -4.64
CA PHE A 39 -9.62 -4.79 -3.30
C PHE A 39 -8.62 -5.43 -2.33
N LEU A 40 -8.48 -6.76 -2.39
CA LEU A 40 -7.52 -7.49 -1.55
C LEU A 40 -6.07 -7.16 -1.91
N LEU A 41 -5.74 -7.09 -3.21
CA LEU A 41 -4.41 -6.70 -3.68
C LEU A 41 -4.08 -5.25 -3.27
N HIS A 42 -5.02 -4.32 -3.40
CA HIS A 42 -4.84 -2.93 -2.97
C HIS A 42 -4.61 -2.85 -1.46
N ALA A 43 -5.43 -3.54 -0.67
CA ALA A 43 -5.26 -3.61 0.78
C ALA A 43 -3.89 -4.21 1.16
N LEU A 44 -3.44 -5.24 0.45
CA LEU A 44 -2.15 -5.87 0.67
C LEU A 44 -0.99 -4.90 0.41
N GLY A 45 -1.05 -4.14 -0.69
CA GLY A 45 -0.06 -3.11 -0.99
C GLY A 45 0.05 -2.04 0.11
N LEU A 46 -1.08 -1.59 0.65
CA LEU A 46 -1.11 -0.63 1.76
C LEU A 46 -0.48 -1.18 3.04
N GLU A 47 -0.69 -2.46 3.35
CA GLU A 47 -0.06 -3.08 4.51
C GLU A 47 1.44 -3.25 4.32
N TYR A 48 1.91 -3.63 3.12
CA TYR A 48 3.34 -3.67 2.80
C TYR A 48 4.03 -2.30 2.94
N LEU A 49 3.37 -1.20 2.56
CA LEU A 49 3.92 0.13 2.81
C LEU A 49 4.08 0.44 4.29
N LYS A 50 3.13 -0.02 5.14
CA LYS A 50 3.17 0.17 6.60
C LYS A 50 4.24 -0.68 7.28
N THR A 51 4.67 -1.77 6.66
CA THR A 51 5.72 -2.67 7.16
C THR A 51 7.09 -2.41 6.53
N ASP A 52 7.22 -1.30 5.80
CA ASP A 52 8.45 -0.88 5.12
C ASP A 52 8.93 -1.86 4.04
N GLU A 53 7.98 -2.48 3.33
CA GLU A 53 8.24 -3.43 2.23
C GLU A 53 7.79 -2.86 0.87
N PRO A 54 8.38 -1.74 0.40
CA PRO A 54 7.88 -1.02 -0.78
C PRO A 54 7.94 -1.83 -2.08
N VAL A 55 8.91 -2.74 -2.24
CA VAL A 55 8.97 -3.60 -3.44
C VAL A 55 7.76 -4.55 -3.51
N LYS A 56 7.32 -5.10 -2.38
CA LYS A 56 6.12 -5.96 -2.35
C LYS A 56 4.85 -5.14 -2.58
N ALA A 57 4.79 -3.92 -2.03
CA ALA A 57 3.70 -2.99 -2.30
C ALA A 57 3.58 -2.66 -3.80
N LEU A 58 4.72 -2.40 -4.45
CA LEU A 58 4.81 -2.12 -5.88
C LEU A 58 4.15 -3.24 -6.69
N HIS A 59 4.55 -4.49 -6.46
CA HIS A 59 3.97 -5.65 -7.15
C HIS A 59 2.47 -5.79 -6.91
N ALA A 60 2.00 -5.59 -5.67
CA ALA A 60 0.58 -5.66 -5.35
C ALA A 60 -0.23 -4.61 -6.12
N PHE A 61 0.22 -3.36 -6.14
CA PHE A 61 -0.46 -2.28 -6.85
C PHE A 61 -0.41 -2.42 -8.38
N LEU A 62 0.70 -2.91 -8.94
CA LEU A 62 0.77 -3.23 -10.36
C LEU A 62 -0.23 -4.32 -10.74
N ASN A 63 -0.42 -5.34 -9.90
CA ASN A 63 -1.40 -6.39 -10.13
C ASN A 63 -2.86 -5.87 -10.05
N VAL A 64 -3.13 -4.89 -9.19
CA VAL A 64 -4.43 -4.20 -9.19
C VAL A 64 -4.67 -3.56 -10.55
N LEU A 65 -3.74 -2.75 -11.05
CA LEU A 65 -3.92 -2.02 -12.32
C LEU A 65 -3.86 -2.91 -13.56
N ALA A 66 -3.24 -4.10 -13.46
CA ALA A 66 -3.30 -5.12 -14.49
C ALA A 66 -4.69 -5.79 -14.56
N SER A 67 -5.37 -5.91 -13.42
CA SER A 67 -6.71 -6.51 -13.31
C SER A 67 -7.82 -5.50 -13.60
N ASP A 68 -7.70 -4.28 -13.06
CA ASP A 68 -8.59 -3.15 -13.27
C ASP A 68 -7.79 -1.85 -13.39
N GLY A 69 -7.57 -1.41 -14.63
CA GLY A 69 -6.89 -0.15 -14.93
C GLY A 69 -7.66 1.10 -14.50
N ASN A 70 -8.95 0.97 -14.15
CA ASN A 70 -9.81 2.07 -13.71
C ASN A 70 -9.89 2.18 -12.18
N TYR A 71 -9.13 1.37 -11.44
CA TYR A 71 -9.08 1.44 -9.97
C TYR A 71 -8.30 2.69 -9.50
N VAL A 72 -8.97 3.85 -9.54
CA VAL A 72 -8.37 5.19 -9.39
C VAL A 72 -7.50 5.31 -8.14
N GLY A 73 -7.98 4.84 -6.98
CA GLY A 73 -7.27 4.97 -5.71
C GLY A 73 -5.89 4.31 -5.68
N THR A 74 -5.61 3.35 -6.57
CA THR A 74 -4.30 2.68 -6.63
C THR A 74 -3.21 3.58 -7.20
N TYR A 75 -3.52 4.51 -8.11
CA TYR A 75 -2.50 5.31 -8.79
C TYR A 75 -1.70 6.18 -7.81
N TYR A 76 -2.36 6.75 -6.80
CA TYR A 76 -1.70 7.54 -5.76
C TYR A 76 -0.69 6.69 -4.99
N HIS A 77 -1.13 5.53 -4.50
CA HIS A 77 -0.27 4.66 -3.71
C HIS A 77 0.86 4.03 -4.53
N LEU A 78 0.62 3.71 -5.80
CA LEU A 78 1.66 3.21 -6.70
C LEU A 78 2.74 4.28 -6.93
N ALA A 79 2.35 5.52 -7.22
CA ALA A 79 3.28 6.61 -7.43
C ALA A 79 4.10 6.95 -6.17
N ARG A 80 3.46 7.03 -4.99
CA ARG A 80 4.15 7.16 -3.70
C ARG A 80 5.12 6.01 -3.43
N THR A 81 4.80 4.80 -3.89
CA THR A 81 5.68 3.64 -3.77
C THR A 81 6.92 3.80 -4.66
N TYR A 82 6.75 4.28 -5.88
CA TYR A 82 7.87 4.63 -6.77
C TYR A 82 8.76 5.72 -6.16
N GLU A 83 8.20 6.77 -5.58
CA GLU A 83 8.97 7.80 -4.86
C GLU A 83 9.81 7.20 -3.74
N LYS A 84 9.21 6.33 -2.91
CA LYS A 84 9.91 5.66 -1.80
C LYS A 84 11.04 4.74 -2.26
N LEU A 85 10.96 4.24 -3.50
CA LEU A 85 12.00 3.45 -4.15
C LEU A 85 13.04 4.29 -4.90
N GLY A 86 12.91 5.63 -4.89
CA GLY A 86 13.79 6.54 -5.64
C GLY A 86 13.53 6.56 -7.15
N GLN A 87 12.40 6.01 -7.59
CA GLN A 87 12.01 5.90 -9.01
C GLN A 87 11.11 7.08 -9.41
N GLN A 88 11.66 8.29 -9.34
CA GLN A 88 10.88 9.53 -9.51
C GLN A 88 10.20 9.64 -10.88
N GLU A 89 10.86 9.23 -11.97
CA GLU A 89 10.25 9.26 -13.31
C GLU A 89 9.01 8.38 -13.42
N ASP A 90 9.03 7.20 -12.79
CA ASP A 90 7.89 6.28 -12.80
C ASP A 90 6.76 6.77 -11.90
N ALA A 91 7.09 7.47 -10.81
CA ALA A 91 6.11 8.15 -9.97
C ALA A 91 5.35 9.23 -10.76
N VAL A 92 6.07 10.11 -11.47
CA VAL A 92 5.48 11.17 -12.30
C VAL A 92 4.53 10.58 -13.34
N LYS A 93 5.00 9.60 -14.14
CA LYS A 93 4.18 8.92 -15.15
C LYS A 93 2.94 8.27 -14.55
N THR A 94 3.06 7.71 -13.35
CA THR A 94 1.95 7.06 -12.66
C THR A 94 0.92 8.08 -12.18
N TYR A 95 1.34 9.21 -11.62
CA TYR A 95 0.42 10.30 -11.25
C TYR A 95 -0.31 10.86 -12.45
N GLU A 96 0.41 11.18 -13.53
CA GLU A 96 -0.19 11.68 -14.78
C GLU A 96 -1.25 10.73 -15.33
N LYS A 97 -0.94 9.43 -15.39
CA LYS A 97 -1.90 8.41 -15.81
C LYS A 97 -3.10 8.35 -14.86
N GLY A 98 -2.88 8.37 -13.56
CA GLY A 98 -3.96 8.38 -12.56
C GLY A 98 -4.90 9.57 -12.72
N ILE A 99 -4.37 10.77 -12.97
CA ILE A 99 -5.15 11.99 -13.21
C ILE A 99 -6.06 11.83 -14.44
N LEU A 100 -5.55 11.20 -15.51
CA LEU A 100 -6.34 10.92 -16.71
C LEU A 100 -7.48 9.94 -16.42
N ILE A 101 -7.21 8.85 -15.71
CA ILE A 101 -8.24 7.87 -15.33
C ILE A 101 -9.27 8.50 -14.38
N ALA A 102 -8.85 9.27 -13.38
CA ALA A 102 -9.75 9.97 -12.47
C ALA A 102 -10.69 10.93 -13.21
N LYS A 103 -10.17 11.66 -14.22
CA LYS A 103 -11.00 12.50 -15.12
C LYS A 103 -12.03 11.67 -15.88
N GLN A 104 -11.63 10.53 -16.46
CA GLN A 104 -12.54 9.63 -17.19
C GLN A 104 -13.64 9.07 -16.28
N MET A 105 -13.31 8.77 -15.03
CA MET A 105 -14.24 8.25 -14.02
C MET A 105 -15.08 9.33 -13.33
N ASN A 106 -14.90 10.62 -13.68
CA ASN A 106 -15.49 11.77 -12.98
C ASN A 106 -15.19 11.81 -11.47
N ASP A 107 -14.06 11.23 -11.05
CA ASP A 107 -13.60 11.27 -9.66
C ASP A 107 -12.76 12.54 -9.42
N ILE A 108 -13.47 13.63 -9.12
CA ILE A 108 -12.87 14.94 -8.90
C ILE A 108 -11.94 14.93 -7.68
N HIS A 109 -12.30 14.17 -6.64
CA HIS A 109 -11.53 14.13 -5.40
C HIS A 109 -10.17 13.48 -5.65
N ALA A 110 -10.16 12.26 -6.20
CA ALA A 110 -8.92 11.55 -6.48
C ALA A 110 -8.05 12.30 -7.50
N ARG A 111 -8.67 12.91 -8.52
CA ARG A 111 -7.94 13.75 -9.49
C ARG A 111 -7.18 14.89 -8.80
N ASN A 112 -7.82 15.58 -7.86
CA ASN A 112 -7.20 16.71 -7.17
C ASN A 112 -6.09 16.23 -6.22
N GLU A 113 -6.27 15.10 -5.53
CA GLU A 113 -5.24 14.50 -4.69
C GLU A 113 -4.00 14.08 -5.50
N LEU A 114 -4.21 13.44 -6.65
CA LEU A 114 -3.13 13.04 -7.55
C LEU A 114 -2.39 14.25 -8.13
N GLN A 115 -3.12 15.31 -8.50
CA GLN A 115 -2.49 16.54 -9.00
C GLN A 115 -1.63 17.21 -7.93
N MET A 116 -2.16 17.35 -6.72
CA MET A 116 -1.42 17.95 -5.61
C MET A 116 -0.13 17.17 -5.30
N ALA A 117 -0.21 15.84 -5.27
CA ALA A 117 0.96 15.00 -5.04
C ALA A 117 2.00 15.05 -6.17
N LEU A 118 1.55 15.21 -7.41
CA LEU A 118 2.44 15.41 -8.55
C LEU A 118 3.15 16.77 -8.47
N ASP A 119 2.39 17.84 -8.18
CA ASP A 119 2.93 19.19 -8.05
C ASP A 119 3.99 19.23 -6.92
N ASP A 120 3.68 18.62 -5.77
CA ASP A 120 4.62 18.48 -4.65
C ASP A 120 5.91 17.73 -5.03
N LEU A 121 5.84 16.75 -5.93
CA LEU A 121 7.00 15.94 -6.36
C LEU A 121 7.90 16.67 -7.38
N ILE A 122 7.33 17.56 -8.20
CA ILE A 122 8.11 18.29 -9.21
C ILE A 122 8.69 19.60 -8.67
N ASP A 123 8.13 20.12 -7.59
CA ASP A 123 8.59 21.35 -6.94
C ASP A 123 9.76 21.12 -5.95
N THR A 124 10.13 19.86 -5.68
CA THR A 124 11.29 19.46 -4.84
C THR A 124 12.59 19.35 -5.61
#